data_AF-A0A852ZMH4-F1
#
_entry.id   AF-A0A852ZMH4-F1
#
_cell.length_a   1.000
_cell.length_b   1.000
_cell.length_c   1.000
_cell.angle_alpha   90.00
_cell.angle_beta   90.00
_cell.angle_gamma   90.00
#
_symmetry.space_group_name_H-M   'P 1'
#
loop_
_entity.id
_entity.type
_entity.pdbx_description
1 polymer ?
#
loop_
_entity_poly.entity_id
_entity_poly.type
_entity_poly.pdbx_seq_one_letter_code
_entity_poly.pdbx_strand_id
1 'polypeptide(L)'
;MGLDADYPAVTMNDPNGHVAVYNQDHVVIGTLGPSPYESPSVNVTCRIKKWDEAYWYRLLNPNAFPLPATSAYVSADETHDLDPGQPYPIPDCADSSCLSTVRRIAGPALAALAAVTGAGAVWWRRRRR
;
A
#
# COMPACT_ATOMS: atom_id res chain seq x y z
N MET A 1 -19.27 2.91 -2.30
CA MET A 1 -18.13 3.81 -2.58
C MET A 1 -17.73 3.73 -4.05
N GLY A 2 -17.17 4.80 -4.63
CA GLY A 2 -16.60 4.75 -5.99
C GLY A 2 -15.14 4.28 -5.97
N LEU A 3 -14.72 3.56 -7.01
CA LEU A 3 -13.32 3.20 -7.20
C LEU A 3 -12.56 4.37 -7.83
N ASP A 4 -11.37 4.66 -7.31
CA ASP A 4 -10.40 5.59 -7.88
C ASP A 4 -9.51 4.85 -8.89
N ALA A 5 -9.38 5.38 -10.11
CA ALA A 5 -8.60 4.76 -11.17
C ALA A 5 -7.08 4.86 -10.95
N ASP A 6 -6.62 5.79 -10.10
CA ASP A 6 -5.20 6.01 -9.82
C ASP A 6 -4.66 5.07 -8.74
N TYR A 7 -5.53 4.27 -8.10
CA TYR A 7 -5.16 3.35 -7.04
C TYR A 7 -5.54 1.92 -7.38
N PRO A 8 -4.70 0.93 -6.99
CA PRO A 8 -5.09 -0.45 -7.17
C PRO A 8 -6.33 -0.77 -6.33
N ALA A 9 -7.12 -1.73 -6.80
CA ALA A 9 -8.35 -2.14 -6.16
C ALA A 9 -8.35 -3.65 -5.91
N VAL A 10 -8.96 -4.03 -4.80
CA VAL A 10 -9.24 -5.43 -4.47
C VAL A 10 -10.74 -5.64 -4.45
N THR A 11 -11.15 -6.85 -4.77
CA THR A 11 -12.54 -7.28 -4.76
C THR A 11 -12.66 -8.57 -3.96
N MET A 12 -13.85 -8.80 -3.42
CA MET A 12 -14.12 -9.98 -2.62
C MET A 12 -14.03 -11.27 -3.44
N ASN A 13 -13.54 -12.34 -2.82
CA ASN A 13 -13.46 -13.67 -3.43
C ASN A 13 -14.84 -14.26 -3.71
N ASP A 14 -15.78 -14.06 -2.79
CA ASP A 14 -17.17 -14.48 -2.95
C ASP A 14 -18.05 -13.28 -3.38
N PRO A 15 -18.57 -13.25 -4.62
CA PRO A 15 -19.39 -12.14 -5.10
C PRO A 15 -20.76 -12.01 -4.39
N ASN A 16 -21.23 -13.08 -3.73
CA ASN A 16 -22.46 -13.05 -2.94
C ASN A 16 -22.19 -12.97 -1.43
N GLY A 17 -20.92 -13.01 -1.03
CA GLY A 17 -20.50 -13.01 0.35
C GLY A 17 -20.47 -11.62 0.96
N HIS A 18 -19.76 -11.52 2.06
CA HIS A 18 -19.40 -10.26 2.70
C HIS A 18 -18.01 -10.41 3.33
N VAL A 19 -17.23 -9.33 3.37
CA VAL A 19 -15.90 -9.34 3.97
C VAL A 19 -15.82 -8.26 5.04
N ALA A 20 -15.34 -8.61 6.22
CA ALA A 20 -15.20 -7.66 7.31
C ALA A 20 -14.05 -6.68 7.06
N VAL A 21 -14.28 -5.42 7.43
CA VAL A 21 -13.27 -4.36 7.39
C VAL A 21 -12.85 -4.04 8.81
N TYR A 22 -11.55 -4.04 9.06
CA TYR A 22 -10.96 -3.88 10.38
C TYR A 22 -10.20 -2.56 10.48
N ASN A 23 -10.18 -1.94 11.67
CA ASN A 23 -9.31 -0.79 11.93
C ASN A 23 -7.88 -1.21 12.31
N GLN A 24 -7.04 -0.23 12.65
CA GLN A 24 -5.68 -0.47 13.14
C GLN A 24 -5.58 -1.31 14.43
N ASP A 25 -6.66 -1.41 15.20
CA ASP A 25 -6.76 -2.13 16.48
C ASP A 25 -7.40 -3.52 16.30
N HIS A 26 -7.59 -3.98 15.07
CA HIS A 26 -8.26 -5.24 14.72
C HIS A 26 -9.74 -5.30 15.15
N VAL A 27 -10.40 -4.16 15.22
CA VAL A 27 -11.84 -4.05 15.49
C VAL A 27 -12.58 -3.92 14.17
N VAL A 28 -13.66 -4.68 14.00
CA VAL A 28 -14.53 -4.58 12.82
C VAL A 28 -15.22 -3.21 12.82
N ILE A 29 -14.99 -2.44 11.75
CA ILE A 29 -15.57 -1.10 11.53
C ILE A 29 -16.61 -1.05 10.43
N GLY A 30 -16.69 -2.10 9.61
CA GLY A 30 -17.58 -2.14 8.47
C GLY A 30 -17.52 -3.47 7.72
N THR A 31 -18.20 -3.52 6.59
CA THR A 31 -18.34 -4.75 5.80
C THR A 31 -18.43 -4.40 4.31
N LEU A 32 -17.61 -5.07 3.50
CA LEU A 32 -17.69 -5.05 2.04
C LEU A 32 -18.70 -6.10 1.58
N GLY A 33 -19.40 -5.84 0.48
CA GLY A 33 -20.37 -6.76 -0.08
C GLY A 33 -21.23 -6.15 -1.19
N PRO A 34 -22.06 -6.97 -1.86
CA PRO A 34 -23.10 -6.47 -2.74
C PRO A 34 -24.14 -5.65 -1.94
N SER A 35 -24.94 -4.83 -2.63
CA SER A 35 -26.02 -4.06 -1.97
C SER A 35 -26.83 -4.94 -1.01
N PRO A 36 -27.06 -4.52 0.25
CA PRO A 36 -26.99 -3.15 0.78
C PRO A 36 -25.64 -2.73 1.41
N TYR A 37 -24.57 -3.53 1.27
CA TYR A 37 -23.25 -3.19 1.79
C TYR A 37 -22.55 -2.12 0.95
N GLU A 38 -21.43 -1.58 1.43
CA GLU A 38 -20.83 -0.37 0.84
C GLU A 38 -20.37 -0.51 -0.61
N SER A 39 -19.72 -1.63 -0.93
CA SER A 39 -19.22 -2.01 -2.26
C SER A 39 -18.55 -3.40 -2.16
N PRO A 40 -18.63 -4.25 -3.19
CA PRO A 40 -17.87 -5.51 -3.25
C PRO A 40 -16.38 -5.30 -3.57
N SER A 41 -16.01 -4.09 -4.02
CA SER A 41 -14.62 -3.74 -4.38
C SER A 41 -14.21 -2.43 -3.73
N VAL A 42 -12.93 -2.30 -3.36
CA VAL A 42 -12.37 -1.13 -2.67
C VAL A 42 -10.95 -0.82 -3.12
N ASN A 43 -10.59 0.47 -3.15
CA ASN A 43 -9.21 0.88 -3.39
C ASN A 43 -8.34 0.65 -2.17
N VAL A 44 -7.14 0.17 -2.44
CA VAL A 44 -6.12 -0.13 -1.46
C VAL A 44 -4.86 0.67 -1.78
N THR A 45 -4.06 0.90 -0.75
CA THR A 45 -2.79 1.60 -0.88
C THR A 45 -1.63 0.64 -0.93
N CYS A 46 -1.68 -0.44 -0.14
CA CYS A 46 -0.61 -1.41 -0.02
C CYS A 46 -1.04 -2.70 0.68
N ARG A 47 -0.21 -3.73 0.58
CA ARG A 47 -0.34 -5.02 1.27
C ARG A 47 0.61 -5.11 2.45
N ILE A 48 0.17 -5.59 3.61
CA ILE A 48 0.99 -5.70 4.81
C ILE A 48 0.74 -7.02 5.53
N LYS A 49 1.77 -7.58 6.13
CA LYS A 49 1.63 -8.72 7.04
C LYS A 49 1.24 -8.19 8.43
N LYS A 50 0.04 -8.51 8.91
CA LYS A 50 -0.51 -8.08 10.22
C LYS A 50 -1.35 -9.21 10.80
N TRP A 51 -1.56 -9.17 12.12
CA TRP A 51 -2.42 -10.07 12.90
C TRP A 51 -2.31 -11.55 12.52
N ASP A 52 -1.67 -12.34 13.38
CA ASP A 52 -1.42 -13.76 13.14
C ASP A 52 -0.61 -14.04 11.87
N GLU A 53 0.28 -13.10 11.51
CA GLU A 53 1.13 -13.24 10.32
C GLU A 53 0.35 -13.39 9.00
N ALA A 54 -0.93 -13.01 8.96
CA ALA A 54 -1.73 -13.01 7.75
C ALA A 54 -1.44 -11.78 6.86
N TYR A 55 -1.78 -11.88 5.58
CA TYR A 55 -1.69 -10.74 4.66
C TYR A 55 -2.99 -9.93 4.68
N TRP A 56 -2.83 -8.62 4.72
CA TRP A 56 -3.92 -7.65 4.77
C TRP A 56 -3.68 -6.54 3.76
N TYR A 57 -4.75 -6.05 3.16
CA TYR A 57 -4.70 -4.86 2.32
C TYR A 57 -5.13 -3.63 3.12
N ARG A 58 -4.34 -2.57 3.08
CA ARG A 58 -4.68 -1.29 3.68
C ARG A 58 -5.53 -0.48 2.72
N LEU A 59 -6.72 -0.08 3.16
CA LEU A 59 -7.65 0.71 2.37
C LEU A 59 -7.16 2.15 2.20
N LEU A 60 -7.51 2.76 1.07
CA LEU A 60 -7.25 4.18 0.80
C LEU A 60 -8.10 5.10 1.70
N ASN A 61 -9.38 4.77 1.86
CA ASN A 61 -10.37 5.62 2.52
C ASN A 61 -10.93 4.94 3.79
N PRO A 62 -10.26 5.08 4.95
CA PRO A 62 -10.75 4.48 6.20
C PRO A 62 -12.00 5.16 6.77
N ASN A 63 -12.25 6.41 6.38
CA ASN A 63 -13.38 7.21 6.86
C ASN A 63 -14.69 6.95 6.12
N ALA A 64 -14.69 6.04 5.15
CA ALA A 64 -15.90 5.70 4.43
C ALA A 64 -16.85 4.81 5.25
N PHE A 65 -16.33 4.20 6.33
CA PHE A 65 -17.07 3.29 7.19
C PHE A 65 -17.70 3.98 8.41
N PRO A 66 -18.74 3.40 9.02
CA PRO A 66 -19.47 3.99 10.14
C PRO A 66 -18.62 4.36 11.36
N LEU A 67 -17.53 3.64 11.61
CA LEU A 67 -16.62 3.91 12.72
C LEU A 67 -15.36 4.62 12.22
N PRO A 68 -14.99 5.79 12.79
CA PRO A 68 -13.80 6.51 12.39
C PRO A 68 -12.54 5.69 12.70
N ALA A 69 -11.65 5.58 11.73
CA ALA A 69 -10.39 4.86 11.86
C ALA A 69 -9.24 5.64 11.21
N THR A 70 -8.05 5.57 11.82
CA THR A 70 -6.85 6.14 11.20
C THR A 70 -6.41 5.30 10.01
N SER A 71 -6.69 4.00 10.03
CA SER A 71 -6.45 3.09 8.92
C SER A 71 -7.44 1.94 8.95
N ALA A 72 -7.86 1.51 7.78
CA ALA A 72 -8.77 0.39 7.58
C ALA A 72 -8.06 -0.70 6.78
N TYR A 73 -8.40 -1.94 7.06
CA TYR A 73 -7.75 -3.13 6.53
C TYR A 73 -8.79 -4.17 6.14
N VAL A 74 -8.50 -4.93 5.08
CA VAL A 74 -9.29 -6.07 4.65
C VAL A 74 -8.37 -7.28 4.45
N SER A 75 -8.87 -8.48 4.77
CA SER A 75 -8.09 -9.70 4.66
C SER A 75 -7.73 -10.00 3.20
N ALA A 76 -6.47 -10.32 2.93
CA ALA A 76 -6.03 -10.78 1.62
C ALA A 76 -6.46 -12.22 1.31
N ASP A 77 -6.89 -12.99 2.33
CA ASP A 77 -7.42 -14.35 2.10
C ASP A 77 -8.88 -14.33 1.65
N GLU A 78 -9.60 -13.24 1.93
CA GLU A 78 -11.01 -13.06 1.58
C GLU A 78 -11.20 -12.17 0.33
N THR A 79 -10.11 -11.59 -0.18
CA THR A 79 -10.11 -10.69 -1.32
C THR A 79 -9.04 -11.06 -2.33
N HIS A 80 -9.21 -10.62 -3.57
CA HIS A 80 -8.21 -10.73 -4.64
C HIS A 80 -8.13 -9.42 -5.42
N ASP A 81 -7.04 -9.26 -6.14
CA ASP A 81 -6.82 -8.09 -6.99
C ASP A 81 -7.92 -8.03 -8.07
N LEU A 82 -8.58 -6.87 -8.21
CA LEU A 82 -9.71 -6.71 -9.14
C LEU A 82 -9.28 -6.89 -10.61
N ASP A 83 -8.06 -6.49 -10.93
CA ASP A 83 -7.48 -6.60 -12.27
C ASP A 83 -6.19 -7.45 -12.23
N PRO A 84 -6.31 -8.78 -12.24
CA PRO A 84 -5.15 -9.68 -12.29
C PRO A 84 -4.44 -9.54 -13.65
N GLY A 85 -3.36 -8.77 -13.69
CA GLY A 85 -2.57 -8.52 -14.91
C GLY A 85 -2.28 -7.06 -15.22
N GLN A 86 -2.72 -6.11 -14.39
CA GLN A 86 -2.22 -4.74 -14.50
C GLN A 86 -0.70 -4.69 -14.28
N PRO A 87 0.02 -3.81 -14.99
CA PRO A 87 1.48 -3.70 -14.90
C PRO A 87 2.01 -3.28 -13.51
N TYR A 88 1.11 -2.88 -12.60
CA TYR A 88 1.45 -2.42 -11.25
C TYR A 88 0.83 -3.33 -10.19
N PRO A 89 1.59 -4.31 -9.64
CA PRO A 89 1.12 -5.09 -8.51
C PRO A 89 0.89 -4.19 -7.29
N ILE A 90 -0.04 -4.56 -6.41
CA ILE A 90 -0.25 -3.84 -5.15
C ILE A 90 1.07 -3.85 -4.38
N PRO A 91 1.66 -2.67 -4.08
CA PRO A 91 2.93 -2.61 -3.40
C PRO A 91 2.78 -3.12 -1.96
N ASP A 92 3.81 -3.77 -1.43
CA ASP A 92 3.86 -4.03 0.01
C ASP A 92 3.99 -2.68 0.77
N CYS A 93 3.33 -2.56 1.91
CA CYS A 93 3.37 -1.35 2.71
C CYS A 93 4.81 -1.11 3.15
N ALA A 94 5.38 0.02 2.73
CA ALA A 94 6.62 0.49 3.32
C ALA A 94 6.40 0.69 4.81
N ASP A 95 7.24 0.08 5.65
CA ASP A 95 7.35 0.36 7.08
C ASP A 95 7.62 1.85 7.31
N SER A 96 6.62 2.72 7.26
CA SER A 96 6.66 4.17 7.61
C SER A 96 7.88 4.99 7.12
N SER A 97 8.66 4.51 6.15
CA SER A 97 9.97 5.06 5.77
C SER A 97 10.14 5.26 4.27
N CYS A 98 9.18 4.81 3.45
CA CYS A 98 9.23 4.99 2.01
C CYS A 98 8.02 5.77 1.49
N LEU A 99 7.97 7.05 1.90
CA LEU A 99 7.39 8.15 1.12
C LEU A 99 8.21 8.43 -0.17
N SER A 100 8.91 7.43 -0.71
CA SER A 100 10.02 7.61 -1.65
C SER A 100 9.88 6.77 -2.93
N THR A 101 8.68 6.29 -3.28
CA THR A 101 8.46 5.58 -4.55
C THR A 101 7.77 6.47 -5.60
N VAL A 102 7.99 7.79 -5.51
CA VAL A 102 7.73 8.72 -6.64
C VAL A 102 8.98 8.86 -7.53
N ARG A 103 10.10 8.18 -7.23
CA ARG A 103 11.40 8.40 -7.90
C ARG A 103 11.98 7.22 -8.69
N ARG A 104 11.16 6.29 -9.18
CA ARG A 104 11.62 5.23 -10.11
C ARG A 104 11.24 5.45 -11.57
N ILE A 105 10.63 6.58 -11.90
CA ILE A 105 10.41 7.01 -13.30
C ILE A 105 11.30 8.22 -13.58
N ALA A 106 12.61 8.01 -13.61
CA ALA A 106 13.55 8.90 -14.28
C ALA A 106 14.67 8.01 -14.83
N GLY A 107 14.62 7.79 -16.14
CA GLY A 107 15.47 6.87 -16.88
C GLY A 107 16.96 7.23 -16.87
N PRO A 108 17.79 6.43 -17.57
CA PRO A 108 19.25 6.56 -17.56
C PRO A 108 19.70 7.71 -18.44
N ALA A 109 19.56 8.95 -17.96
CA ALA A 109 20.17 10.12 -18.56
C ALA A 109 20.39 11.16 -17.47
N LEU A 110 21.52 11.85 -17.48
CA LEU A 110 21.93 12.95 -16.55
C LEU A 110 22.78 12.56 -15.32
N ALA A 111 23.69 11.59 -15.47
CA ALA A 111 24.91 11.52 -14.62
C ALA A 111 26.12 12.18 -15.31
N ALA A 112 25.88 13.23 -16.08
CA ALA A 112 26.92 14.10 -16.64
C ALA A 112 26.59 15.53 -16.23
N LEU A 113 27.59 16.24 -15.70
CA LEU A 113 27.61 17.65 -15.25
C LEU A 113 27.34 17.88 -13.75
N ALA A 114 28.37 17.63 -12.92
CA ALA A 114 28.81 18.59 -11.90
C ALA A 114 30.18 18.15 -11.35
N ALA A 115 31.20 18.26 -12.20
CA ALA A 115 32.56 18.44 -11.73
C ALA A 115 32.76 19.93 -11.37
N VAL A 116 33.72 20.19 -10.47
CA VAL A 116 34.34 21.49 -10.11
C VAL A 116 33.43 22.39 -9.25
N THR A 117 33.65 22.61 -7.94
CA THR A 117 34.81 23.23 -7.26
C THR A 117 34.74 23.01 -5.73
N GLY A 118 35.89 22.84 -5.05
CA GLY A 118 36.06 23.35 -3.66
C GLY A 118 36.37 22.37 -2.52
N ALA A 119 37.64 22.01 -2.39
CA ALA A 119 38.42 21.96 -1.14
C ALA A 119 38.08 20.98 0.03
N GLY A 120 39.08 20.15 0.37
CA GLY A 120 39.35 19.66 1.73
C GLY A 120 38.94 18.20 1.99
N ALA A 121 39.84 17.23 1.77
CA ALA A 121 40.61 16.54 2.82
C ALA A 121 39.70 15.72 3.78
N VAL A 122 39.81 14.41 3.93
CA VAL A 122 41.02 13.65 4.27
C VAL A 122 40.86 12.19 3.82
N TRP A 123 41.97 11.72 3.27
CA TRP A 123 42.26 10.44 2.66
C TRP A 123 42.29 9.29 3.68
N TRP A 124 41.76 8.15 3.25
CA TRP A 124 41.96 6.82 3.83
C TRP A 124 43.41 6.54 4.28
N ARG A 125 43.59 5.92 5.46
CA ARG A 125 44.46 4.74 5.69
C ARG A 125 44.25 4.27 7.13
N ARG A 126 43.57 3.15 7.38
CA ARG A 126 44.01 1.73 7.25
C ARG A 126 44.93 1.28 8.40
N ARG A 127 44.37 0.32 9.17
CA ARG A 127 44.99 -0.82 9.87
C ARG A 127 45.71 -0.61 11.21
N ARG A 128 45.14 -1.29 12.21
CA ARG A 128 45.75 -2.33 13.06
C ARG A 128 47.16 -2.01 13.59
N ARG A 129 47.24 -1.65 14.88
CA ARG A 129 47.60 -2.56 15.98
C ARG A 129 47.22 -1.90 17.30
#